data_AF-A0A959WG65-F1
#
_entry.id   AF-A0A959WG65-F1
#
_cell.length_a   1.000
_cell.length_b   1.000
_cell.length_c   1.000
_cell.angle_alpha   90.00
_cell.angle_beta   90.00
_cell.angle_gamma   90.00
#
_symmetry.space_group_name_H-M   'P 1'
#
loop_
_entity.id
_entity.type
_entity.pdbx_description
1 polymer ?
#
loop_
_entity_poly.entity_id
_entity_poly.type
_entity_poly.pdbx_seq_one_letter_code
_entity_poly.pdbx_strand_id
1 'polypeptide(L)'
;MDERPAAPWGNFPIGAVSVLVGLILVVIGLVNANAVQLVIGVGLGMLGGLELAIREHFTGFRSHTTLLAGFVFVVAVGATFYAAHWFLWQSLLLGAALFGLSFWLLRKKFEKASGGLTYKLR
;
A
#
# COMPACT_ATOMS: atom_id res chain seq x y z
N MET A 1 6.14 -22.37 -11.08
CA MET A 1 4.98 -21.75 -10.38
C MET A 1 5.31 -20.26 -10.18
N ASP A 2 5.71 -19.59 -11.26
CA ASP A 2 6.46 -18.32 -11.24
C ASP A 2 5.80 -17.23 -12.08
N GLU A 3 4.59 -17.52 -12.58
CA GLU A 3 3.81 -16.56 -13.33
C GLU A 3 3.24 -15.52 -12.37
N ARG A 4 3.47 -14.24 -12.66
CA ARG A 4 2.95 -13.14 -11.85
C ARG A 4 1.42 -13.22 -11.86
N PRO A 5 0.74 -12.98 -10.72
CA PRO A 5 -0.72 -13.03 -10.68
C PRO A 5 -1.32 -12.13 -11.75
N ALA A 6 -2.34 -12.59 -12.46
CA ALA A 6 -3.04 -11.77 -13.44
C ALA A 6 -3.74 -10.58 -12.77
N ALA A 7 -3.91 -9.49 -13.51
CA ALA A 7 -4.64 -8.34 -13.01
C ALA A 7 -6.15 -8.55 -13.06
N PRO A 8 -6.93 -8.03 -12.10
CA PRO A 8 -8.38 -8.19 -12.10
C PRO A 8 -9.05 -7.48 -13.29
N TRP A 9 -8.35 -6.53 -13.91
CA TRP A 9 -8.80 -5.79 -15.10
C TRP A 9 -8.20 -6.32 -16.42
N GLY A 10 -7.65 -7.54 -16.42
CA GLY A 10 -7.11 -8.18 -17.63
C GLY A 10 -5.80 -7.55 -18.11
N ASN A 11 -5.58 -7.52 -19.43
CA ASN A 11 -4.31 -7.13 -20.05
C ASN A 11 -4.06 -5.61 -20.06
N PHE A 12 -5.07 -4.79 -19.74
CA PHE A 12 -4.91 -3.35 -19.76
C PHE A 12 -4.08 -2.88 -18.54
N PRO A 13 -2.99 -2.11 -18.70
CA PRO A 13 -2.04 -1.87 -17.61
C PRO A 13 -2.48 -0.72 -16.67
N ILE A 14 -3.67 -0.78 -16.06
CA ILE A 14 -4.21 0.29 -15.19
C ILE A 14 -3.23 0.69 -14.10
N GLY A 15 -2.63 -0.28 -13.40
CA GLY A 15 -1.67 -0.01 -12.34
C GLY A 15 -0.46 0.78 -12.83
N ALA A 16 0.12 0.41 -13.97
CA ALA A 16 1.27 1.12 -14.53
C ALA A 16 0.90 2.50 -15.06
N VAL A 17 -0.28 2.65 -15.67
CA VAL A 17 -0.81 3.95 -16.11
C VAL A 17 -1.04 4.87 -14.91
N SER A 18 -1.63 4.36 -13.82
CA SER A 18 -1.82 5.11 -12.57
C SER A 18 -0.49 5.63 -12.01
N VAL A 19 0.54 4.77 -11.97
CA VAL A 19 1.88 5.17 -11.51
C VAL A 19 2.51 6.21 -12.43
N LEU A 20 2.41 6.02 -13.76
CA LEU A 20 2.97 6.95 -14.73
C LEU A 20 2.31 8.33 -14.65
N VAL A 21 0.98 8.38 -14.66
CA VAL A 21 0.23 9.64 -14.53
C VAL A 21 0.51 10.29 -13.18
N GLY A 22 0.58 9.48 -12.11
CA GLY A 22 0.94 9.95 -10.79
C GLY A 22 2.31 10.63 -10.76
N LEU A 23 3.33 9.99 -11.35
CA LEU A 23 4.68 10.55 -11.47
C LEU A 23 4.70 11.86 -12.26
N ILE A 24 3.99 11.91 -13.40
CA ILE A 24 3.87 13.12 -14.22
C ILE A 24 3.26 14.26 -13.39
N LEU A 25 2.17 14.01 -12.65
CA LEU A 25 1.53 15.02 -11.81
C LEU A 25 2.41 15.48 -10.66
N VAL A 26 3.23 14.60 -10.08
CA VAL A 26 4.22 15.01 -9.07
C VAL A 26 5.27 15.93 -9.67
N VAL A 27 5.83 15.59 -10.83
CA VAL A 27 6.82 16.43 -11.52
C VAL A 27 6.24 17.81 -11.86
N ILE A 28 5.06 17.84 -12.48
CA ILE A 28 4.38 19.08 -12.85
C ILE A 28 4.00 19.89 -11.59
N GLY A 29 3.50 19.22 -10.56
CA GLY A 29 3.13 19.84 -9.28
C GLY A 29 4.32 20.46 -8.56
N LEU A 30 5.51 19.85 -8.63
CA LEU A 30 6.74 20.42 -8.08
C LEU A 30 7.17 21.67 -8.84
N VAL A 31 7.14 21.62 -10.18
CA VAL A 31 7.50 22.76 -11.05
C VAL A 31 6.56 23.94 -10.82
N ASN A 32 5.26 23.67 -10.66
CA ASN A 32 4.23 24.69 -10.50
C ASN A 32 3.96 25.08 -9.03
N ALA A 33 4.68 24.48 -8.07
CA ALA A 33 4.40 24.60 -6.64
C ALA A 33 2.91 24.37 -6.27
N ASN A 34 2.24 23.44 -6.97
CA ASN A 34 0.82 23.20 -6.82
C ASN A 34 0.56 21.98 -5.92
N ALA A 35 0.10 22.24 -4.70
CA ALA A 35 -0.16 21.20 -3.70
C ALA A 35 -1.21 20.16 -4.15
N VAL A 36 -2.24 20.57 -4.90
CA VAL A 36 -3.30 19.66 -5.37
C VAL A 36 -2.74 18.65 -6.36
N GLN A 37 -1.91 19.10 -7.32
CA GLN A 37 -1.26 18.22 -8.28
C GLN A 37 -0.33 17.21 -7.58
N LEU A 38 0.40 17.64 -6.55
CA LEU A 38 1.24 16.77 -5.73
C LEU A 38 0.42 15.70 -5.00
N VAL A 39 -0.66 16.10 -4.33
CA VAL A 39 -1.51 15.16 -3.57
C VAL A 39 -2.15 14.12 -4.48
N ILE A 40 -2.71 14.54 -5.61
CA ILE A 40 -3.30 13.62 -6.59
C ILE A 40 -2.23 12.70 -7.19
N GLY A 41 -1.06 13.24 -7.55
CA GLY A 41 0.03 12.48 -8.14
C GLY A 41 0.56 11.39 -7.21
N VAL A 42 0.82 11.74 -5.95
CA VAL A 42 1.21 10.77 -4.90
C VAL A 42 0.10 9.74 -4.70
N GLY A 43 -1.17 10.17 -4.63
CA GLY A 43 -2.31 9.26 -4.49
C GLY A 43 -2.39 8.21 -5.59
N LEU A 44 -2.27 8.62 -6.86
CA LEU A 44 -2.29 7.70 -8.01
C LEU A 44 -1.10 6.73 -8.02
N GLY A 45 0.09 7.21 -7.66
CA GLY A 45 1.27 6.35 -7.51
C GLY A 45 1.08 5.29 -6.41
N MET A 46 0.56 5.71 -5.26
CA MET A 46 0.26 4.81 -4.14
C MET A 46 -0.80 3.77 -4.51
N LEU A 47 -1.86 4.16 -5.21
CA LEU A 47 -2.93 3.23 -5.64
C LEU A 47 -2.40 2.14 -6.57
N GLY A 48 -1.58 2.51 -7.56
CA GLY A 48 -0.98 1.56 -8.49
C GLY A 48 -0.02 0.58 -7.80
N GLY A 49 0.79 1.07 -6.86
CA GLY A 49 1.68 0.21 -6.06
C GLY A 49 0.94 -0.68 -5.06
N LEU A 50 -0.12 -0.16 -4.42
CA LEU A 50 -0.90 -0.87 -3.41
C LEU A 50 -1.67 -2.02 -4.02
N GLU A 51 -2.33 -1.82 -5.16
CA GLU A 51 -3.05 -2.88 -5.85
C GLU A 51 -2.12 -4.05 -6.18
N LEU A 52 -0.94 -3.74 -6.68
CA LEU A 52 0.04 -4.76 -7.00
C LEU A 52 0.52 -5.51 -5.76
N ALA A 53 0.87 -4.78 -4.70
CA ALA A 53 1.34 -5.36 -3.45
C ALA A 53 0.28 -6.28 -2.83
N ILE A 54 -0.99 -5.89 -2.87
CA ILE A 54 -2.11 -6.73 -2.44
C ILE A 54 -2.15 -8.01 -3.27
N ARG A 55 -2.19 -7.91 -4.60
CA ARG A 55 -2.27 -9.10 -5.45
C ARG A 55 -1.13 -10.08 -5.20
N GLU A 56 0.10 -9.61 -5.23
CA GLU A 56 1.28 -10.47 -5.04
C GLU A 56 1.35 -11.08 -3.64
N HIS A 57 0.87 -10.37 -2.63
CA HIS A 57 0.83 -10.87 -1.26
C HIS A 57 -0.24 -11.94 -1.07
N PHE A 58 -1.47 -11.67 -1.49
CA PHE A 58 -2.59 -12.58 -1.26
C PHE A 58 -2.51 -13.85 -2.11
N THR A 59 -1.72 -13.86 -3.19
CA THR A 59 -1.46 -15.06 -3.99
C THR A 59 -0.23 -15.85 -3.52
N GLY A 60 0.45 -15.40 -2.46
CA GLY A 60 1.67 -16.06 -1.97
C GLY A 60 2.88 -15.94 -2.92
N PHE A 61 2.86 -14.95 -3.83
CA PHE A 61 3.94 -14.68 -4.78
C PHE A 61 5.12 -13.97 -4.09
N ARG A 62 4.85 -12.84 -3.42
CA ARG A 62 5.87 -12.08 -2.65
C ARG A 62 5.27 -11.46 -1.38
N SER A 63 6.03 -11.51 -0.29
CA SER A 63 5.58 -10.97 0.99
C SER A 63 5.68 -9.44 1.03
N HIS A 64 4.54 -8.77 1.16
CA HIS A 64 4.42 -7.32 1.38
C HIS A 64 3.83 -6.99 2.76
N THR A 65 3.95 -7.89 3.73
CA THR A 65 3.32 -7.78 5.05
C THR A 65 3.62 -6.44 5.74
N THR A 66 4.91 -6.06 5.81
CA THR A 66 5.33 -4.81 6.47
C THR A 66 4.80 -3.58 5.72
N LEU A 67 4.82 -3.60 4.39
CA LEU A 67 4.33 -2.50 3.56
C LEU A 67 2.82 -2.30 3.75
N LEU A 68 2.04 -3.38 3.67
CA LEU A 68 0.58 -3.34 3.83
C LEU A 68 0.17 -2.99 5.28
N ALA A 69 0.85 -3.53 6.28
CA ALA A 69 0.62 -3.15 7.68
C ALA A 69 1.01 -1.68 7.94
N GLY A 70 2.11 -1.22 7.34
CA GLY A 70 2.54 0.19 7.40
C GLY A 70 1.53 1.14 6.74
N PHE A 71 0.89 0.72 5.64
CA PHE A 71 -0.20 1.48 5.04
C PHE A 71 -1.38 1.63 6.01
N VAL A 72 -1.78 0.56 6.70
CA VAL A 72 -2.83 0.61 7.75
C VAL A 72 -2.44 1.59 8.87
N PHE A 73 -1.19 1.56 9.32
CA PHE A 73 -0.66 2.49 10.32
C PHE A 73 -0.84 3.95 9.87
N VAL A 74 -0.33 4.30 8.69
CA VAL A 74 -0.33 5.68 8.18
C VAL A 74 -1.76 6.19 8.01
N VAL A 75 -2.66 5.37 7.47
CA VAL A 75 -4.07 5.73 7.30
C VAL A 75 -4.75 5.94 8.66
N ALA A 76 -4.53 5.04 9.63
CA ALA A 76 -5.13 5.15 10.96
C ALA A 76 -4.63 6.38 11.73
N VAL A 77 -3.32 6.63 11.72
CA VAL A 77 -2.72 7.81 12.36
C VAL A 77 -3.20 9.08 11.68
N GLY A 78 -3.17 9.13 10.34
CA GLY A 78 -3.62 10.28 9.57
C GLY A 78 -5.09 10.60 9.82
N ALA A 79 -5.96 9.59 9.79
CA ALA A 79 -7.39 9.78 10.04
C ALA A 79 -7.66 10.26 11.47
N THR A 80 -7.07 9.63 12.48
CA THR A 80 -7.32 10.02 13.88
C THR A 80 -6.73 11.37 14.24
N PHE A 81 -5.54 11.70 13.72
CA PHE A 81 -4.88 12.98 14.02
C PHE A 81 -5.52 14.14 13.26
N TYR A 82 -5.72 14.02 11.95
CA TYR A 82 -6.21 15.13 11.13
C TYR A 82 -7.74 15.26 11.10
N ALA A 83 -8.48 14.15 11.09
CA ALA A 83 -9.95 14.19 10.99
C ALA A 83 -10.64 14.10 12.35
N ALA A 84 -10.13 13.27 13.27
CA ALA A 84 -10.71 13.15 14.62
C ALA A 84 -10.06 14.08 15.66
N HIS A 85 -9.01 14.82 15.28
CA HIS A 85 -8.28 15.77 16.13
C HIS A 85 -7.80 15.18 17.47
N TRP A 86 -7.40 13.91 17.48
CA TRP A 86 -6.82 13.26 18.66
C TRP A 86 -5.43 13.81 18.98
N PHE A 87 -4.98 13.62 20.22
CA PHE A 87 -3.58 13.89 20.55
C PHE A 87 -2.67 12.91 19.81
N LEU A 88 -1.53 13.40 19.32
CA LEU A 88 -0.59 12.60 18.51
C LEU A 88 -0.24 11.25 19.17
N TRP A 89 0.00 11.24 20.49
CA TRP A 89 0.35 10.01 21.19
C TRP A 89 -0.80 8.97 21.16
N GLN A 90 -2.07 9.40 21.20
CA GLN A 90 -3.24 8.50 21.11
C GLN A 90 -3.34 7.92 19.70
N SER A 91 -3.16 8.76 18.68
CA SER A 91 -3.12 8.33 17.27
C SER A 91 -2.01 7.32 17.03
N LEU A 92 -0.80 7.57 17.56
CA LEU A 92 0.34 6.67 17.43
C LEU A 92 0.10 5.33 18.13
N LEU A 93 -0.49 5.34 19.33
CA LEU A 93 -0.84 4.10 20.05
C LEU A 93 -1.84 3.25 19.27
N LEU A 94 -2.92 3.86 18.78
CA LEU A 94 -3.91 3.15 17.96
C LEU A 94 -3.27 2.64 16.66
N GLY A 95 -2.49 3.48 15.99
CA GLY A 95 -1.76 3.11 14.77
C GLY A 95 -0.86 1.91 15.01
N ALA A 96 -0.06 1.91 16.07
CA ALA A 96 0.85 0.83 16.42
C ALA A 96 0.09 -0.48 16.73
N ALA A 97 -1.05 -0.40 17.42
CA ALA A 97 -1.90 -1.55 17.67
C ALA A 97 -2.47 -2.14 16.36
N LEU A 98 -3.01 -1.29 15.48
CA LEU A 98 -3.54 -1.70 14.18
C LEU A 98 -2.45 -2.23 13.24
N PHE A 99 -1.25 -1.67 13.30
CA PHE A 99 -0.07 -2.20 12.60
C PHE A 99 0.23 -3.62 13.07
N GLY A 100 0.36 -3.84 14.38
CA GLY A 100 0.70 -5.15 14.94
C GLY A 100 -0.36 -6.20 14.59
N LEU A 101 -1.64 -5.86 14.75
CA LEU A 101 -2.75 -6.73 14.37
C LEU A 101 -2.74 -7.06 12.87
N SER A 102 -2.62 -6.03 12.02
CA SER A 102 -2.61 -6.20 10.56
C SER A 102 -1.41 -7.01 10.11
N PHE A 103 -0.22 -6.74 10.65
CA PHE A 103 1.00 -7.48 10.36
C PHE A 103 0.83 -8.97 10.67
N TRP A 104 0.29 -9.30 11.83
CA TRP A 104 0.05 -10.68 12.23
C TRP A 104 -0.97 -11.38 11.32
N LEU A 105 -2.09 -10.73 11.02
CA LEU A 105 -3.13 -11.27 10.13
C LEU A 105 -2.61 -11.48 8.71
N LEU A 106 -1.93 -10.48 8.14
CA LEU A 106 -1.37 -10.53 6.80
C LEU A 106 -0.28 -11.60 6.68
N ARG A 107 0.59 -11.72 7.68
CA ARG A 107 1.61 -12.78 7.73
C ARG A 107 0.98 -14.17 7.69
N LYS A 108 -0.04 -14.42 8.52
CA LYS A 108 -0.76 -15.70 8.53
C LYS A 108 -1.42 -16.00 7.18
N LYS A 109 -2.02 -14.99 6.55
CA LYS A 109 -2.63 -15.14 5.22
C LYS A 109 -1.59 -15.47 4.16
N PHE A 110 -0.43 -14.81 4.20
CA PHE A 110 0.68 -15.10 3.30
C PHE A 110 1.20 -16.53 3.48
N GLU A 111 1.45 -16.94 4.73
CA GLU A 111 1.91 -18.31 5.03
C GLU A 111 0.93 -19.37 4.51
N LYS A 112 -0.38 -19.12 4.63
CA LYS A 112 -1.41 -20.01 4.06
C LYS A 112 -1.37 -20.03 2.52
N ALA A 113 -1.19 -18.87 1.88
CA ALA A 113 -1.18 -18.75 0.42
C ALA A 113 0.13 -19.26 -0.21
N SER A 114 1.24 -19.21 0.52
CA SER A 114 2.58 -19.55 0.02
C SER A 114 2.96 -21.02 0.21
N GLY A 115 2.12 -21.81 0.89
CA GLY A 115 2.40 -23.21 1.23
C GLY A 115 3.25 -23.39 2.52
N GLY A 116 3.18 -22.44 3.45
CA GLY A 116 3.88 -22.48 4.74
C GLY A 116 5.16 -21.64 4.81
N LEU A 117 5.48 -20.88 3.75
CA LEU A 117 6.67 -20.03 3.71
C LEU A 117 6.37 -18.64 4.26
N THR A 118 7.18 -18.19 5.23
CA THR A 118 7.11 -16.81 5.76
C THR A 118 7.64 -15.78 4.76
N TYR A 119 8.61 -16.14 3.92
CA TYR A 119 9.13 -15.30 2.85
C TYR A 119 9.62 -16.20 1.70
N LYS A 120 9.55 -15.71 0.46
CA LYS A 120 10.20 -16.31 -0.72
C LYS A 120 11.30 -15.36 -1.19
N LEU A 121 12.56 -15.78 -1.07
CA LEU A 121 13.66 -15.19 -1.81
C LEU A 121 13.73 -15.96 -3.14
N ARG A 122 13.82 -15.22 -4.25
CA ARG A 122 14.08 -15.80 -5.56
C ARG A 122 15.56 -16.15 -5.65
#